data_AF-A0A7J6VAQ5-F1
#
_entry.id   AF-A0A7J6VAQ5-F1
#
_cell.length_a   1.000
_cell.length_b   1.000
_cell.length_c   1.000
_cell.angle_alpha   90.00
_cell.angle_beta   90.00
_cell.angle_gamma   90.00
#
_symmetry.space_group_name_H-M   'P 1'
#
loop_
_entity.id
_entity.type
_entity.pdbx_description
1 polymer ?
#
loop_
_entity_poly.entity_id
_entity_poly.type
_entity_poly.pdbx_seq_one_letter_code
_entity_poly.pdbx_strand_id
1 'polypeptide(L)'
;MLLTLNNNIVSRCAIGRKCEGVLEDGTDKNFGELSRELMRLLGAFCFRDIFPWLGWLDIVFGLVRRMKKVSRELDSFLDPIIDEHVSRSQRKQHDDDHREDFVDILLGVQKDNILDIKLTRENIKALILSIVKETLRLHAPGPLIPAESSTSTNLNGYHLPAKTRVLINVSAIQTDITSWEKPDDFIPERFLNNPIDFKGQDFEFIPFGAGRRGCPATFFGIVVVEYVVANLLYWFNWELPSQAIELDMSETSGVTVSKRTRLNLVPTFHFNLY
;
A
#
# COMPACT_ATOMS: atom_id res chain seq x y z
N MET A 1 7.86 -2.13 -13.76
CA MET A 1 6.98 -1.01 -14.16
C MET A 1 6.15 -0.50 -12.99
N LEU A 2 5.13 -1.23 -12.51
CA LEU A 2 4.22 -0.72 -11.45
C LEU A 2 4.92 -0.29 -10.15
N LEU A 3 5.89 -1.09 -9.68
CA LEU A 3 6.68 -0.75 -8.49
C LEU A 3 7.43 0.58 -8.67
N THR A 4 8.03 0.80 -9.85
CA THR A 4 8.76 2.02 -10.18
C THR A 4 7.82 3.22 -10.28
N LEU A 5 6.65 3.06 -10.91
CA LEU A 5 5.62 4.09 -10.99
C LEU A 5 5.13 4.50 -9.60
N ASN A 6 4.80 3.52 -8.75
CA ASN A 6 4.35 3.77 -7.38
C ASN A 6 5.43 4.51 -6.58
N ASN A 7 6.68 4.04 -6.63
CA ASN A 7 7.79 4.71 -5.97
C ASN A 7 7.94 6.16 -6.46
N ASN A 8 7.82 6.41 -7.75
CA ASN A 8 7.88 7.76 -8.31
C ASN A 8 6.73 8.67 -7.85
N ILE A 9 5.51 8.14 -7.75
CA ILE A 9 4.35 8.89 -7.24
C ILE A 9 4.56 9.23 -5.77
N VAL A 10 4.87 8.22 -4.95
CA VAL A 10 5.11 8.38 -3.50
C VAL A 10 6.23 9.38 -3.25
N SER A 11 7.38 9.22 -3.90
CA SER A 11 8.52 10.13 -3.74
C SER A 11 8.19 11.56 -4.19
N ARG A 12 7.42 11.72 -5.28
CA ARG A 12 6.99 13.06 -5.71
C ARG A 12 6.05 13.71 -4.69
N CYS A 13 5.11 12.96 -4.14
CA CYS A 13 4.15 13.48 -3.17
C CYS A 13 4.80 13.76 -1.80
N ALA A 14 5.69 12.87 -1.33
CA ALA A 14 6.29 12.98 -0.01
C ALA A 14 7.52 13.90 0.05
N ILE A 15 8.31 13.94 -1.04
CA ILE A 15 9.64 14.57 -1.06
C ILE A 15 9.73 15.65 -2.17
N GLY A 16 8.76 15.72 -3.09
CA GLY A 16 8.76 16.68 -4.19
C GLY A 16 9.66 16.30 -5.38
N ARG A 17 10.23 15.08 -5.39
CA ARG A 17 11.19 14.62 -6.43
C ARG A 17 10.89 13.19 -6.90
N LYS A 18 11.29 12.87 -8.14
CA LYS A 18 11.30 11.47 -8.61
C LYS A 18 12.52 10.74 -8.03
N CYS A 19 12.36 9.47 -7.68
CA CYS A 19 13.46 8.58 -7.28
C CYS A 19 13.89 7.66 -8.43
N GLU A 20 13.96 8.21 -9.66
CA GLU A 20 14.45 7.51 -10.85
C GLU A 20 15.76 8.16 -11.32
N GLY A 21 16.79 7.34 -11.44
CA GLY A 21 18.11 7.73 -11.93
C GLY A 21 19.16 6.82 -11.32
N VAL A 22 19.81 6.01 -12.15
CA VAL A 22 21.16 5.53 -11.85
C VAL A 22 21.96 6.80 -11.58
N LEU A 23 22.38 7.01 -10.33
CA LEU A 23 23.48 7.92 -10.09
C LEU A 23 24.66 7.30 -10.83
N GLU A 24 25.21 8.01 -11.81
CA GLU A 24 26.45 7.67 -12.50
C GLU A 24 27.68 7.62 -11.58
N ASP A 25 27.48 7.68 -10.26
CA ASP A 25 28.51 7.46 -9.26
C ASP A 25 28.14 6.25 -8.41
N GLY A 26 28.94 5.19 -8.53
CA GLY A 26 28.67 3.82 -8.13
C GLY A 26 28.61 3.54 -6.62
N THR A 27 27.95 4.39 -5.83
CA THR A 27 27.95 4.25 -4.36
C THR A 27 26.61 4.41 -3.63
N ASP A 28 25.50 4.79 -4.26
CA ASP A 28 24.21 4.94 -3.56
C ASP A 28 23.07 4.07 -4.12
N LYS A 29 22.42 3.31 -3.23
CA LYS A 29 21.22 2.53 -3.59
C LYS A 29 20.06 3.48 -3.82
N ASN A 30 19.29 3.25 -4.89
CA ASN A 30 18.04 3.98 -5.07
C ASN A 30 17.02 3.64 -3.96
N PHE A 31 16.10 4.55 -3.69
CA PHE A 31 15.05 4.41 -2.66
C PHE A 31 14.28 3.08 -2.75
N GLY A 32 14.07 2.55 -3.96
CA GLY A 32 13.38 1.28 -4.18
C GLY A 32 14.16 0.06 -3.69
N GLU A 33 15.48 0.07 -3.76
CA GLU A 33 16.34 -0.99 -3.20
C GLU A 33 16.42 -0.90 -1.69
N LEU A 34 16.53 0.32 -1.14
CA LEU A 34 16.53 0.56 0.29
C LEU A 34 15.21 0.10 0.94
N SER A 35 14.07 0.49 0.35
CA SER A 35 12.74 0.07 0.79
C SER A 35 12.59 -1.45 0.74
N ARG A 36 13.10 -2.11 -0.30
CA ARG A 36 13.05 -3.58 -0.42
C ARG A 36 13.87 -4.28 0.66
N GLU A 37 15.06 -3.77 0.97
CA GLU A 37 15.89 -4.33 2.03
C GLU A 37 15.28 -4.09 3.42
N LEU A 38 14.66 -2.93 3.64
CA LEU A 38 13.88 -2.66 4.85
C LEU A 38 12.75 -3.69 5.02
N MET A 39 11.95 -3.93 3.98
CA MET A 39 10.85 -4.91 4.01
C MET A 39 11.34 -6.34 4.28
N ARG A 40 12.51 -6.72 3.74
CA ARG A 40 13.14 -8.01 4.05
C ARG A 40 13.56 -8.14 5.51
N LEU A 41 14.08 -7.06 6.10
CA LEU A 41 14.49 -7.06 7.50
C LEU A 41 13.29 -7.08 8.46
N LEU A 42 12.21 -6.35 8.13
CA LEU A 42 10.98 -6.38 8.91
C LEU A 42 10.32 -7.77 8.95
N GLY A 43 10.47 -8.55 7.87
CA GLY A 43 9.98 -9.94 7.80
C GLY A 43 10.99 -10.99 8.23
N ALA A 44 12.20 -10.60 8.61
CA ALA A 44 13.25 -11.53 8.99
C ALA A 44 12.97 -12.12 10.38
N PHE A 45 13.32 -13.38 10.55
CA PHE A 45 13.30 -14.01 11.86
C PHE A 45 14.29 -13.31 12.80
N CYS A 46 13.79 -12.90 13.97
CA CYS A 46 14.57 -12.23 15.02
C CYS A 46 14.51 -13.07 16.30
N PHE A 47 15.68 -13.53 16.77
CA PHE A 47 15.77 -14.34 17.98
C PHE A 47 15.32 -13.55 19.20
N ARG A 48 15.73 -12.29 19.33
CA ARG A 48 15.32 -11.42 20.44
C ARG A 48 13.80 -11.29 20.56
N ASP A 49 13.09 -11.32 19.43
CA ASP A 49 11.64 -11.19 19.44
C ASP A 49 10.98 -12.48 19.92
N ILE A 50 11.43 -13.67 19.52
CA ILE A 50 10.76 -14.93 19.91
C ILE A 50 11.35 -15.52 21.20
N PHE A 51 12.67 -15.49 21.32
CA PHE A 51 13.46 -16.01 22.42
C PHE A 51 14.38 -14.91 22.96
N PRO A 52 13.89 -14.02 23.85
CA PRO A 52 14.64 -12.84 24.28
C PRO A 52 16.05 -13.13 24.79
N TRP A 53 16.27 -14.27 25.45
CA TRP A 53 17.58 -14.69 25.96
C TRP A 53 18.56 -15.14 24.86
N LEU A 54 18.07 -15.48 23.66
CA LEU A 54 18.88 -15.79 22.48
C LEU A 54 19.15 -14.56 21.61
N GLY A 55 18.81 -13.34 22.05
CA GLY A 55 19.00 -12.11 21.27
C GLY A 55 20.47 -11.80 20.91
N TRP A 56 21.44 -12.50 21.47
CA TRP A 56 22.85 -12.42 21.04
C TRP A 56 23.07 -13.09 19.67
N LEU A 57 22.23 -14.06 19.29
CA LEU A 57 22.28 -14.71 17.97
C LEU A 57 21.98 -13.71 16.86
N ASP A 58 21.12 -12.71 17.09
CA ASP A 58 20.84 -11.66 16.10
C ASP A 58 22.09 -10.81 15.78
N ILE A 59 23.02 -10.71 16.73
CA ILE A 59 24.31 -10.05 16.54
C ILE A 59 25.22 -10.95 15.71
N VAL A 60 25.30 -12.24 16.05
CA VAL A 60 26.15 -13.25 15.40
C VAL A 60 25.74 -13.49 13.94
N PHE A 61 24.44 -13.68 13.67
CA PHE A 61 23.90 -13.82 12.32
C PHE A 61 23.85 -12.49 11.55
N GLY A 62 24.28 -11.39 12.18
CA GLY A 62 24.45 -10.10 11.53
C GLY A 62 23.14 -9.34 11.24
N LEU A 63 22.01 -9.78 11.79
CA LEU A 63 20.72 -9.11 11.62
C LEU A 63 20.77 -7.67 12.15
N VAL A 64 21.30 -7.49 13.36
CA VAL A 64 21.48 -6.15 13.97
C VAL A 64 22.40 -5.28 13.11
N ARG A 65 23.46 -5.85 12.53
CA ARG A 65 24.38 -5.12 11.63
C ARG A 65 23.68 -4.66 10.36
N ARG A 66 22.84 -5.52 9.77
CA ARG A 66 22.03 -5.19 8.58
C ARG A 66 20.99 -4.10 8.88
N MET A 67 20.28 -4.19 10.00
CA MET A 67 19.35 -3.14 10.44
C MET A 67 20.05 -1.80 10.62
N LYS A 68 21.20 -1.77 11.32
CA LYS A 68 21.99 -0.54 11.48
C LYS A 68 22.56 0.00 10.16
N LYS A 69 22.79 -0.86 9.17
CA LYS A 69 23.22 -0.43 7.83
C LYS A 69 22.06 0.24 7.09
N VAL A 70 20.89 -0.40 7.04
CA VAL A 70 19.68 0.15 6.39
C VAL A 70 19.23 1.44 7.07
N SER A 71 19.29 1.53 8.41
CA SER A 71 18.98 2.78 9.13
C SER A 71 19.88 3.91 8.67
N ARG A 72 21.20 3.70 8.60
CA ARG A 72 22.15 4.74 8.14
C ARG A 72 21.96 5.12 6.68
N GLU A 73 21.67 4.15 5.81
CA GLU A 73 21.33 4.42 4.40
C GLU A 73 20.03 5.25 4.30
N LEU A 74 19.06 5.01 5.18
CA LEU A 74 17.83 5.80 5.25
C LEU A 74 18.07 7.21 5.80
N ASP A 75 18.86 7.34 6.87
CA ASP A 75 19.23 8.65 7.42
C ASP A 75 19.97 9.48 6.36
N SER A 76 20.95 8.90 5.67
CA SER A 76 21.69 9.56 4.57
C SER A 76 20.80 9.95 3.39
N PHE A 77 19.68 9.24 3.18
CA PHE A 77 18.69 9.60 2.16
C PHE A 77 17.77 10.74 2.64
N LEU A 78 17.32 10.70 3.90
CA LEU A 78 16.36 11.66 4.45
C LEU A 78 16.99 12.98 4.90
N ASP A 79 18.18 12.97 5.50
CA ASP A 79 18.84 14.15 6.06
C ASP A 79 19.00 15.28 5.03
N PRO A 80 19.51 15.05 3.80
CA PRO A 80 19.61 16.11 2.80
C PRO A 80 18.25 16.67 2.37
N ILE A 81 17.22 15.82 2.33
CA ILE A 81 15.84 16.22 2.00
C ILE A 81 15.29 17.13 3.10
N ILE A 82 15.50 16.76 4.36
CA ILE A 82 15.05 17.52 5.52
C ILE A 82 15.76 18.88 5.54
N ASP A 83 17.08 18.91 5.37
CA ASP A 83 17.88 20.14 5.35
C ASP A 83 17.45 21.10 4.21
N GLU A 84 17.14 20.57 3.03
CA GLU A 84 16.59 21.35 1.92
C GLU A 84 15.22 21.94 2.26
N HIS A 85 14.31 21.16 2.87
CA HIS A 85 12.98 21.65 3.22
C HIS A 85 13.03 22.69 4.36
N VAL A 86 13.90 22.49 5.35
CA VAL A 86 14.12 23.44 6.45
C VAL A 86 14.67 24.76 5.91
N SER A 87 15.70 24.71 5.06
CA SER A 87 16.29 25.91 4.46
C SER A 87 15.33 26.65 3.52
N ARG A 88 14.49 25.91 2.76
CA ARG A 88 13.43 26.50 1.92
C ARG A 88 12.31 27.13 2.75
N SER A 89 11.93 26.52 3.86
CA SER A 89 10.96 27.09 4.81
C SER A 89 11.46 28.39 5.42
N GLN A 90 12.75 28.47 5.77
CA GLN A 90 13.37 29.68 6.30
C GLN A 90 13.47 30.82 5.27
N ARG A 91 13.65 30.51 3.98
CA ARG A 91 13.68 31.51 2.89
C ARG A 91 12.30 32.06 2.52
N LYS A 92 11.24 31.25 2.65
CA LYS A 92 9.85 31.66 2.34
C LYS A 92 9.23 32.60 3.37
N GLN A 93 9.87 32.81 4.51
CA GLN A 93 9.37 33.71 5.55
C GLN A 93 9.54 35.21 5.20
N HIS A 94 10.05 35.52 4.00
CA HIS A 94 10.26 36.89 3.50
C HIS A 94 9.50 37.18 2.18
N ASP A 95 8.64 36.29 1.68
CA ASP A 95 7.84 36.56 0.49
C ASP A 95 6.45 35.95 0.66
N ASP A 96 5.44 36.81 0.76
CA ASP A 96 4.02 36.46 0.81
C ASP A 96 3.59 36.04 -0.60
N ASP A 97 3.61 34.74 -0.87
CA ASP A 97 3.04 34.18 -2.09
C ASP A 97 2.23 32.93 -1.75
N HIS A 98 0.92 33.16 -1.66
CA HIS A 98 -0.13 32.17 -1.52
C HIS A 98 0.03 31.07 -2.59
N ARG A 99 0.53 29.90 -2.18
CA ARG A 99 0.47 28.69 -3.01
C ARG A 99 -0.80 27.94 -2.70
N GLU A 100 -1.73 28.00 -3.63
CA GLU A 100 -2.93 27.16 -3.72
C GLU A 100 -2.59 25.69 -3.54
N ASP A 101 -3.43 24.97 -2.80
CA ASP A 101 -3.24 23.57 -2.49
C ASP A 101 -4.02 22.64 -3.46
N PHE A 102 -3.83 21.33 -3.30
CA PHE A 102 -4.47 20.32 -4.13
C PHE A 102 -6.02 20.34 -4.02
N VAL A 103 -6.57 20.98 -2.99
CA VAL A 103 -8.02 21.12 -2.74
C VAL A 103 -8.58 22.28 -3.57
N ASP A 104 -7.83 23.36 -3.77
CA ASP A 104 -8.23 24.49 -4.62
C ASP A 104 -8.34 24.09 -6.11
N ILE A 105 -7.50 23.15 -6.56
CA ILE A 105 -7.58 22.54 -7.90
C ILE A 105 -8.81 21.61 -8.04
N LEU A 106 -9.23 20.96 -6.95
CA LEU A 106 -10.39 20.07 -6.93
C LEU A 106 -11.72 20.83 -6.88
N LEU A 107 -11.74 22.06 -6.34
CA LEU A 107 -12.91 22.93 -6.28
C LEU A 107 -13.21 23.67 -7.60
N GLY A 108 -12.29 23.64 -8.58
CA GLY A 108 -12.43 24.28 -9.90
C GLY A 108 -13.26 23.52 -10.94
N VAL A 109 -13.74 22.31 -10.64
CA VAL A 109 -14.50 21.47 -11.59
C VAL A 109 -15.91 21.23 -11.08
N GLN A 110 -16.66 22.32 -10.94
CA GLN A 110 -18.10 22.22 -10.78
C GLN A 110 -18.76 23.48 -11.34
N LYS A 111 -19.06 23.45 -12.65
CA LYS A 111 -20.17 24.25 -13.18
C LYS A 111 -20.80 23.63 -14.43
N ASP A 112 -22.09 23.48 -14.25
CA ASP A 112 -23.18 23.41 -15.21
C ASP A 112 -23.61 22.05 -15.80
N ASN A 113 -24.91 21.87 -15.62
CA ASN A 113 -25.76 20.70 -15.74
C ASN A 113 -26.43 20.70 -17.13
N ILE A 114 -26.97 19.55 -17.58
CA ILE A 114 -28.26 19.35 -18.29
C ILE A 114 -28.25 18.08 -19.20
N LEU A 115 -29.02 17.09 -18.73
CA LEU A 115 -29.88 16.05 -19.38
C LEU A 115 -29.40 14.64 -19.84
N ASP A 116 -30.28 13.70 -19.40
CA ASP A 116 -30.71 12.37 -19.87
C ASP A 116 -29.76 11.16 -19.91
N ILE A 117 -29.93 10.32 -18.87
CA ILE A 117 -29.52 8.91 -18.66
C ILE A 117 -28.27 8.46 -19.43
N LYS A 118 -27.10 8.65 -18.80
CA LYS A 118 -25.77 8.22 -19.25
C LYS A 118 -24.96 7.78 -18.03
N LEU A 119 -24.11 6.75 -18.16
CA LEU A 119 -23.18 6.30 -17.11
C LEU A 119 -22.51 7.52 -16.43
N THR A 120 -22.78 7.72 -15.14
CA THR A 120 -22.24 8.88 -14.42
C THR A 120 -20.77 8.65 -14.06
N ARG A 121 -20.01 9.74 -13.91
CA ARG A 121 -18.64 9.71 -13.35
C ARG A 121 -18.58 8.94 -12.03
N GLU A 122 -19.64 9.01 -11.24
CA GLU A 122 -19.78 8.31 -9.97
C GLU A 122 -19.95 6.80 -10.14
N ASN A 123 -20.63 6.34 -11.20
CA ASN A 123 -20.74 4.90 -11.50
C ASN A 123 -19.37 4.30 -11.88
N ILE A 124 -18.54 5.04 -12.65
CA ILE A 124 -17.20 4.58 -13.04
C ILE A 124 -16.28 4.51 -11.82
N LYS A 125 -16.29 5.54 -10.97
CA LYS A 125 -15.55 5.53 -9.69
C LYS A 125 -15.98 4.37 -8.81
N ALA A 126 -17.29 4.16 -8.66
CA ALA A 126 -17.84 3.07 -7.87
C ALA A 126 -17.39 1.69 -8.38
N LEU A 127 -17.32 1.50 -9.71
CA LEU A 127 -16.83 0.25 -10.29
C LEU A 127 -15.34 0.01 -10.01
N ILE A 128 -14.49 1.01 -10.25
CA ILE A 128 -13.04 0.89 -9.96
C ILE A 128 -12.81 0.64 -8.47
N LEU A 129 -13.49 1.40 -7.61
CA LEU A 129 -13.42 1.24 -6.17
C LEU A 129 -13.86 -0.17 -5.73
N SER A 130 -14.91 -0.72 -6.36
CA SER A 130 -15.40 -2.07 -6.09
C SER A 130 -14.37 -3.14 -6.47
N ILE A 131 -13.68 -2.97 -7.59
CA ILE A 131 -12.56 -3.83 -8.01
C ILE A 131 -11.40 -3.75 -7.01
N VAL A 132 -11.05 -2.55 -6.55
CA VAL A 132 -9.99 -2.34 -5.55
C VAL A 132 -10.38 -2.95 -4.21
N LYS A 133 -11.61 -2.78 -3.76
CA LYS A 133 -12.14 -3.41 -2.53
C LYS A 133 -12.06 -4.92 -2.61
N GLU A 134 -12.53 -5.51 -3.69
CA GLU A 134 -12.52 -6.97 -3.86
C GLU A 134 -11.10 -7.52 -3.98
N THR A 135 -10.19 -6.78 -4.64
CA THR A 135 -8.76 -7.12 -4.67
C THR A 135 -8.17 -7.14 -3.26
N LEU A 136 -8.45 -6.10 -2.45
CA LEU A 136 -7.94 -6.01 -1.08
C LEU A 136 -8.58 -7.02 -0.12
N ARG A 137 -9.81 -7.46 -0.41
CA ARG A 137 -10.50 -8.52 0.34
C ARG A 137 -9.77 -9.85 0.16
N LEU A 138 -9.56 -10.25 -1.09
CA LEU A 138 -8.93 -11.53 -1.44
C LEU A 138 -7.41 -11.53 -1.19
N HIS A 139 -6.75 -10.42 -1.49
CA HIS A 139 -5.29 -10.29 -1.48
C HIS A 139 -4.84 -9.22 -0.48
N ALA A 140 -5.18 -9.41 0.79
CA ALA A 140 -4.81 -8.50 1.87
C ALA A 140 -3.28 -8.30 1.92
N PRO A 141 -2.76 -7.07 1.68
CA PRO A 141 -1.32 -6.87 1.65
C PRO A 141 -0.66 -7.26 2.97
N GLY A 142 -1.27 -6.94 4.11
CA GLY A 142 -0.84 -7.39 5.44
C GLY A 142 -1.76 -8.50 5.97
N PRO A 143 -1.44 -9.79 5.76
CA PRO A 143 -2.36 -10.89 6.06
C PRO A 143 -2.44 -11.17 7.56
N LEU A 144 -1.37 -10.89 8.31
CA LEU A 144 -1.29 -10.99 9.76
C LEU A 144 -0.83 -9.64 10.33
N ILE A 145 -1.68 -8.99 11.13
CA ILE A 145 -1.34 -7.72 11.77
C ILE A 145 -1.00 -7.98 13.25
N PRO A 146 0.24 -7.67 13.70
CA PRO A 146 0.62 -7.84 15.09
C PRO A 146 0.05 -6.72 15.97
N ALA A 147 -0.42 -7.09 17.14
CA ALA A 147 -0.79 -6.20 18.24
C ALA A 147 -0.21 -6.76 19.55
N GLU A 148 -0.04 -5.89 20.55
CA GLU A 148 0.40 -6.27 21.88
C GLU A 148 -0.54 -5.69 22.93
N SER A 149 -0.95 -6.50 23.90
CA SER A 149 -1.76 -6.02 25.03
C SER A 149 -0.93 -5.09 25.93
N SER A 150 -1.42 -3.88 26.16
CA SER A 150 -0.76 -2.92 27.07
C SER A 150 -0.95 -3.30 28.54
N THR A 151 -2.07 -3.94 28.86
CA THR A 151 -2.49 -4.32 30.21
C THR A 151 -3.13 -5.70 30.19
N SER A 152 -3.24 -6.33 31.36
CA SER A 152 -4.06 -7.54 31.52
C SER A 152 -5.52 -7.21 31.24
N THR A 153 -6.23 -8.06 30.51
CA THR A 153 -7.64 -7.85 30.16
C THR A 153 -8.36 -9.17 29.92
N ASN A 154 -9.70 -9.15 29.90
CA ASN A 154 -10.51 -10.28 29.47
C ASN A 154 -11.09 -10.00 28.09
N LEU A 155 -10.96 -10.95 27.17
CA LEU A 155 -11.57 -10.90 25.83
C LEU A 155 -12.44 -12.14 25.64
N ASN A 156 -13.74 -11.95 25.47
CA ASN A 156 -14.73 -13.03 25.30
C ASN A 156 -14.59 -14.16 26.34
N GLY A 157 -14.35 -13.81 27.61
CA GLY A 157 -14.18 -14.76 28.71
C GLY A 157 -12.77 -15.35 28.86
N TYR A 158 -11.85 -15.07 27.93
CA TYR A 158 -10.45 -15.47 28.04
C TYR A 158 -9.63 -14.37 28.72
N HIS A 159 -8.82 -14.75 29.70
CA HIS A 159 -7.88 -13.83 30.33
C HIS A 159 -6.61 -13.69 29.49
N LEU A 160 -6.33 -12.48 29.00
CA LEU A 160 -5.09 -12.11 28.33
C LEU A 160 -4.19 -11.33 29.29
N PRO A 161 -3.02 -11.86 29.66
CA PRO A 161 -2.01 -11.10 30.38
C PRO A 161 -1.54 -9.86 29.60
N ALA A 162 -0.96 -8.89 30.30
CA ALA A 162 -0.22 -7.81 29.67
C ALA A 162 0.95 -8.38 28.83
N LYS A 163 1.35 -7.67 27.77
CA LYS A 163 2.42 -8.08 26.84
C LYS A 163 2.11 -9.33 26.02
N THR A 164 0.85 -9.75 25.98
CA THR A 164 0.41 -10.81 25.06
C THR A 164 0.44 -10.28 23.64
N ARG A 165 1.15 -11.00 22.76
CA ARG A 165 1.13 -10.73 21.32
C ARG A 165 -0.09 -11.38 20.70
N VAL A 166 -0.81 -10.60 19.91
CA VAL A 166 -2.00 -11.01 19.17
C VAL A 166 -1.69 -10.85 17.69
N LEU A 167 -1.94 -11.87 16.88
CA LEU A 167 -1.85 -11.80 15.43
C LEU A 167 -3.27 -11.80 14.87
N ILE A 168 -3.69 -10.65 14.33
CA ILE A 168 -5.00 -10.51 13.70
C ILE A 168 -4.88 -11.09 12.30
N ASN A 169 -5.59 -12.19 12.03
CA ASN A 169 -5.57 -12.87 10.74
C ASN A 169 -6.56 -12.22 9.77
N VAL A 170 -6.14 -11.11 9.16
CA VAL A 170 -6.94 -10.33 8.21
C VAL A 170 -7.35 -11.17 7.01
N SER A 171 -6.44 -12.00 6.49
CA SER A 171 -6.74 -12.86 5.34
C SER A 171 -7.88 -13.83 5.66
N ALA A 172 -7.84 -14.50 6.82
CA ALA A 172 -8.92 -15.41 7.22
C ALA A 172 -10.26 -14.68 7.50
N ILE A 173 -10.22 -13.47 8.05
CA ILE A 173 -11.42 -12.67 8.30
C ILE A 173 -12.10 -12.27 6.98
N GLN A 174 -11.32 -11.81 6.00
CA GLN A 174 -11.84 -11.29 4.73
C GLN A 174 -12.27 -12.37 3.74
N THR A 175 -11.93 -13.64 4.01
CA THR A 175 -12.40 -14.80 3.24
C THR A 175 -13.22 -15.76 4.09
N ASP A 176 -13.71 -15.30 5.25
CA ASP A 176 -14.57 -16.10 6.11
C ASP A 176 -15.91 -16.41 5.42
N ILE A 177 -16.25 -17.69 5.32
CA ILE A 177 -17.47 -18.18 4.68
C ILE A 177 -18.74 -17.72 5.41
N THR A 178 -18.65 -17.40 6.71
CA THR A 178 -19.82 -16.89 7.46
C THR A 178 -20.08 -15.42 7.19
N SER A 179 -19.06 -14.69 6.71
CA SER A 179 -19.13 -13.25 6.40
C SER A 179 -19.32 -12.98 4.90
N TRP A 180 -18.81 -13.86 4.03
CA TRP A 180 -18.76 -13.63 2.59
C TRP A 180 -19.32 -14.81 1.78
N GLU A 181 -20.34 -14.55 0.96
CA GLU A 181 -20.80 -15.52 -0.04
C GLU A 181 -19.75 -15.73 -1.13
N LYS A 182 -19.47 -17.00 -1.45
CA LYS A 182 -18.42 -17.42 -2.40
C LYS A 182 -17.10 -16.67 -2.12
N PRO A 183 -16.49 -16.92 -0.95
CA PRO A 183 -15.41 -16.08 -0.43
C PRO A 183 -14.15 -16.13 -1.29
N ASP A 184 -13.94 -17.20 -2.05
CA ASP A 184 -12.78 -17.38 -2.93
C ASP A 184 -12.98 -16.82 -4.35
N ASP A 185 -14.22 -16.46 -4.71
CA ASP A 185 -14.54 -15.90 -6.02
C ASP A 185 -14.27 -14.38 -6.02
N PHE A 186 -13.64 -13.89 -7.10
CA PHE A 186 -13.46 -12.46 -7.35
C PHE A 186 -14.76 -11.86 -7.89
N ILE A 187 -15.55 -11.22 -7.01
CA ILE A 187 -16.86 -10.65 -7.33
C ILE A 187 -16.90 -9.18 -6.90
N PRO A 188 -16.38 -8.22 -7.70
CA PRO A 188 -16.40 -6.80 -7.38
C PRO A 188 -17.80 -6.26 -7.11
N GLU A 189 -18.82 -6.80 -7.77
CA GLU A 189 -20.21 -6.36 -7.68
C GLU A 189 -20.74 -6.39 -6.24
N ARG A 190 -20.17 -7.21 -5.34
CA ARG A 190 -20.54 -7.24 -3.93
C ARG A 190 -20.33 -5.91 -3.21
N PHE A 191 -19.48 -5.04 -3.76
CA PHE A 191 -19.19 -3.71 -3.22
C PHE A 191 -19.98 -2.59 -3.91
N LEU A 192 -20.75 -2.88 -4.96
CA LEU A 192 -21.63 -1.89 -5.59
C LEU A 192 -22.81 -1.59 -4.67
N ASN A 193 -23.01 -0.31 -4.35
CA ASN A 193 -24.03 0.16 -3.39
C ASN A 193 -23.90 -0.47 -1.99
N ASN A 194 -22.71 -0.96 -1.63
CA ASN A 194 -22.41 -1.54 -0.32
C ASN A 194 -21.80 -0.48 0.62
N PRO A 195 -22.32 -0.30 1.85
CA PRO A 195 -21.79 0.68 2.79
C PRO A 195 -20.40 0.35 3.35
N ILE A 196 -19.92 -0.90 3.23
CA ILE A 196 -18.62 -1.35 3.77
C ILE A 196 -17.48 -0.48 3.23
N ASP A 197 -16.60 -0.01 4.11
CA ASP A 197 -15.51 0.92 3.79
C ASP A 197 -14.17 0.50 4.46
N PHE A 198 -13.07 1.05 3.95
CA PHE A 198 -11.69 0.88 4.42
C PHE A 198 -11.39 1.55 5.76
N LYS A 199 -12.38 2.16 6.41
CA LYS A 199 -12.20 2.93 7.65
C LYS A 199 -11.93 2.06 8.88
N GLY A 200 -12.03 0.74 8.73
CA GLY A 200 -11.83 -0.20 9.84
C GLY A 200 -12.97 -0.16 10.86
N GLN A 201 -14.19 0.10 10.39
CA GLN A 201 -15.43 0.05 11.18
C GLN A 201 -16.25 -1.21 10.85
N ASP A 202 -16.07 -1.76 9.64
CA ASP A 202 -16.65 -3.01 9.18
C ASP A 202 -15.62 -4.14 9.39
N PHE A 203 -15.79 -4.94 10.44
CA PHE A 203 -14.74 -5.88 10.88
C PHE A 203 -14.56 -7.08 9.95
N GLU A 204 -15.54 -7.38 9.09
CA GLU A 204 -15.43 -8.31 7.98
C GLU A 204 -14.48 -7.84 6.87
N PHE A 205 -14.13 -6.55 6.84
CA PHE A 205 -13.31 -5.92 5.82
C PHE A 205 -12.31 -4.90 6.42
N ILE A 206 -11.14 -5.38 6.81
CA ILE A 206 -10.10 -4.58 7.50
C ILE A 206 -8.73 -4.62 6.78
N PRO A 207 -8.64 -4.32 5.47
CA PRO A 207 -7.40 -4.47 4.71
C PRO A 207 -6.30 -3.49 5.14
N PHE A 208 -6.69 -2.44 5.88
CA PHE A 208 -5.80 -1.43 6.45
C PHE A 208 -5.78 -1.45 7.99
N GLY A 209 -6.28 -2.54 8.59
CA GLY A 209 -6.46 -2.66 10.03
C GLY A 209 -7.60 -1.78 10.55
N ALA A 210 -7.68 -1.65 11.88
CA ALA A 210 -8.75 -0.93 12.56
C ALA A 210 -8.25 -0.26 13.85
N GLY A 211 -9.04 0.68 14.37
CA GLY A 211 -8.80 1.34 15.66
C GLY A 211 -7.55 2.23 15.69
N ARG A 212 -6.89 2.32 16.87
CA ARG A 212 -5.80 3.28 17.14
C ARG A 212 -4.56 3.13 16.26
N ARG A 213 -4.39 1.99 15.59
CA ARG A 213 -3.25 1.67 14.72
C ARG A 213 -3.71 1.35 13.30
N GLY A 214 -4.91 1.78 12.91
CA GLY A 214 -5.33 1.75 11.50
C GLY A 214 -4.35 2.52 10.62
N CYS A 215 -4.19 2.07 9.38
CA CYS A 215 -3.21 2.65 8.47
C CYS A 215 -3.48 4.15 8.27
N PRO A 216 -2.50 5.04 8.57
CA PRO A 216 -2.69 6.47 8.36
C PRO A 216 -2.68 6.86 6.87
N ALA A 217 -2.17 5.98 5.99
CA ALA A 217 -2.00 6.25 4.56
C ALA A 217 -3.12 5.66 3.69
N THR A 218 -4.22 5.16 4.27
CA THR A 218 -5.33 4.51 3.53
C THR A 218 -5.81 5.35 2.35
N PHE A 219 -6.23 6.59 2.59
CA PHE A 219 -6.80 7.43 1.53
C PHE A 219 -5.79 7.76 0.43
N PHE A 220 -4.55 8.04 0.81
CA PHE A 220 -3.49 8.29 -0.16
C PHE A 220 -3.22 7.04 -1.02
N GLY A 221 -3.11 5.87 -0.39
CA GLY A 221 -2.89 4.61 -1.08
C GLY A 221 -4.02 4.25 -2.06
N ILE A 222 -5.27 4.41 -1.65
CA ILE A 222 -6.44 4.15 -2.50
C ILE A 222 -6.44 5.07 -3.72
N VAL A 223 -6.24 6.38 -3.54
CA VAL A 223 -6.19 7.34 -4.67
C VAL A 223 -5.08 6.98 -5.66
N VAL A 224 -3.90 6.58 -5.16
CA VAL A 224 -2.79 6.16 -6.04
C VAL A 224 -3.15 4.89 -6.82
N VAL A 225 -3.72 3.88 -6.16
CA VAL A 225 -4.14 2.63 -6.82
C VAL A 225 -5.22 2.90 -7.86
N GLU A 226 -6.27 3.64 -7.51
CA GLU A 226 -7.34 4.02 -8.44
C GLU A 226 -6.81 4.78 -9.65
N TYR A 227 -5.93 5.76 -9.42
CA TYR A 227 -5.30 6.53 -10.49
C TYR A 227 -4.50 5.63 -11.44
N VAL A 228 -3.66 4.73 -10.90
CA VAL A 228 -2.84 3.83 -11.72
C VAL A 228 -3.73 2.86 -12.50
N VAL A 229 -4.71 2.22 -11.85
CA VAL A 229 -5.63 1.27 -12.51
C VAL A 229 -6.44 1.96 -13.59
N ALA A 230 -7.03 3.13 -13.29
CA ALA A 230 -7.80 3.90 -14.27
C ALA A 230 -6.98 4.23 -15.51
N ASN A 231 -5.72 4.68 -15.35
CA ASN A 231 -4.86 4.99 -16.49
C ASN A 231 -4.49 3.74 -17.30
N LEU A 232 -4.17 2.62 -16.63
CA LEU A 232 -3.81 1.38 -17.34
C LEU A 232 -4.98 0.83 -18.15
N LEU A 233 -6.20 0.89 -17.61
CA LEU A 233 -7.41 0.39 -18.27
C LEU A 233 -7.95 1.36 -19.32
N TYR A 234 -7.72 2.66 -19.15
CA TYR A 234 -8.16 3.66 -20.13
C TYR A 234 -7.34 3.60 -21.43
N TRP A 235 -6.01 3.45 -21.30
CA TRP A 235 -5.11 3.53 -22.45
C TRP A 235 -4.87 2.18 -23.15
N PHE A 236 -4.97 1.08 -22.42
CA PHE A 236 -4.55 -0.22 -22.91
C PHE A 236 -5.60 -1.31 -22.67
N ASN A 237 -5.78 -2.15 -23.69
CA ASN A 237 -6.25 -3.51 -23.51
C ASN A 237 -5.06 -4.38 -23.07
N TRP A 238 -5.34 -5.46 -22.35
CA TRP A 238 -4.32 -6.33 -21.77
C TRP A 238 -4.56 -7.77 -22.16
N GLU A 239 -3.53 -8.40 -22.72
CA GLU A 239 -3.57 -9.81 -23.12
C GLU A 239 -2.44 -10.59 -22.43
N LEU A 240 -2.68 -11.89 -22.23
CA LEU A 240 -1.63 -12.81 -21.84
C LEU A 240 -0.70 -13.05 -23.04
N PRO A 241 0.61 -13.24 -22.84
CA PRO A 241 1.50 -13.68 -23.90
C PRO A 241 0.97 -14.96 -24.55
N SER A 242 1.10 -15.12 -25.85
CA SER A 242 0.47 -16.16 -26.69
C SER A 242 0.72 -17.63 -26.27
N GLN A 243 1.64 -17.87 -25.32
CA GLN A 243 1.98 -19.18 -24.78
C GLN A 243 1.34 -19.46 -23.41
N ALA A 244 0.74 -18.45 -22.77
CA ALA A 244 0.11 -18.57 -21.46
C ALA A 244 -1.40 -18.82 -21.62
N ILE A 245 -1.87 -19.96 -21.13
CA ILE A 245 -3.28 -20.38 -21.17
C ILE A 245 -4.00 -19.99 -19.87
N GLU A 246 -3.27 -19.89 -18.76
CA GLU A 246 -3.82 -19.64 -17.43
C GLU A 246 -2.87 -18.74 -16.61
N LEU A 247 -3.46 -17.89 -15.76
CA LEU A 247 -2.72 -16.99 -14.88
C LEU A 247 -2.59 -17.61 -13.49
N ASP A 248 -1.36 -17.92 -13.08
CA ASP A 248 -1.04 -18.34 -11.71
C ASP A 248 -1.29 -17.20 -10.71
N MET A 249 -2.31 -17.32 -9.88
CA MET A 249 -2.67 -16.36 -8.82
C MET A 249 -2.05 -16.69 -7.46
N SER A 250 -1.16 -17.69 -7.38
CA SER A 250 -0.53 -18.05 -6.12
C SER A 250 0.36 -16.94 -5.57
N GLU A 251 0.49 -16.94 -4.24
CA GLU A 251 1.16 -15.86 -3.50
C GLU A 251 2.48 -16.32 -2.86
N THR A 252 3.33 -15.33 -2.59
CA THR A 252 4.47 -15.45 -1.67
C THR A 252 4.14 -14.70 -0.39
N SER A 253 4.27 -15.38 0.74
CA SER A 253 4.07 -14.77 2.05
C SER A 253 5.32 -14.00 2.49
N GLY A 254 5.08 -12.84 3.11
CA GLY A 254 6.08 -11.96 3.71
C GLY A 254 5.37 -10.91 4.56
N VAL A 255 6.06 -9.82 4.91
CA VAL A 255 5.41 -8.66 5.57
C VAL A 255 4.28 -8.12 4.69
N THR A 256 4.50 -8.11 3.38
CA THR A 256 3.46 -7.88 2.38
C THR A 256 3.31 -9.10 1.49
N VAL A 257 2.07 -9.50 1.25
CA VAL A 257 1.74 -10.52 0.25
C VAL A 257 2.00 -9.98 -1.16
N SER A 258 2.49 -10.84 -2.04
CA SER A 258 2.66 -10.52 -3.46
C SER A 258 2.51 -11.77 -4.31
N LYS A 259 2.17 -11.60 -5.59
CA LYS A 259 2.09 -12.72 -6.54
C LYS A 259 3.44 -13.44 -6.62
N ARG A 260 3.41 -14.77 -6.53
CA ARG A 260 4.59 -15.64 -6.56
C ARG A 260 5.37 -15.49 -7.86
N THR A 261 4.66 -15.53 -8.96
CA THR A 261 5.20 -15.32 -10.30
C THR A 261 4.89 -13.90 -10.74
N ARG A 262 5.80 -13.23 -11.46
CA ARG A 262 5.55 -11.86 -11.94
C ARG A 262 4.43 -11.89 -12.98
N LEU A 263 3.51 -10.92 -12.89
CA LEU A 263 2.49 -10.71 -13.91
C LEU A 263 3.14 -10.12 -15.16
N ASN A 264 3.08 -10.86 -16.27
CA ASN A 264 3.54 -10.42 -17.58
C ASN A 264 2.32 -10.30 -18.49
N LEU A 265 2.08 -9.10 -19.00
CA LEU A 265 0.96 -8.80 -19.89
C LEU A 265 1.48 -8.03 -21.11
N VAL A 266 0.80 -8.23 -22.23
CA VAL A 266 1.04 -7.49 -23.46
C VAL A 266 0.00 -6.38 -23.57
N PRO A 267 0.40 -5.09 -23.52
CA PRO A 267 -0.51 -3.99 -23.73
C PRO A 267 -0.76 -3.77 -25.23
N THR A 268 -2.03 -3.57 -25.60
CA THR A 268 -2.43 -3.05 -26.91
C THR A 268 -3.24 -1.78 -26.70
N PHE A 269 -3.06 -0.76 -27.55
CA PHE A 269 -3.78 0.50 -27.37
C PHE A 269 -5.28 0.26 -27.46
N HIS A 270 -6.03 0.83 -26.51
CA HIS A 270 -7.49 0.70 -26.49
C HIS A 270 -8.13 1.47 -27.65
N PHE A 271 -7.53 2.59 -28.05
CA PHE A 271 -7.94 3.38 -29.20
C PHE A 271 -6.95 3.15 -30.34
N ASN A 272 -7.45 2.84 -31.55
CA ASN A 272 -6.63 2.88 -32.75
C ASN A 272 -6.18 4.32 -32.96
N LEU A 273 -4.87 4.57 -32.77
CA LEU A 273 -4.23 5.78 -33.25
C LEU A 273 -4.26 5.72 -34.78
N TYR A 274 -5.25 6.37 -35.39
CA TYR A 274 -5.30 6.63 -36.83
C TYR A 274 -4.23 7.62 -37.23
#